data_AF-A0A9P9AKX1-F1
#
_entry.id   AF-A0A9P9AKX1-F1
#
_cell.length_a   1.000
_cell.length_b   1.000
_cell.length_c   1.000
_cell.angle_alpha   90.00
_cell.angle_beta   90.00
_cell.angle_gamma   90.00
#
_symmetry.space_group_name_H-M   'P 1'
#
loop_
_entity.id
_entity.type
_entity.pdbx_description
1 polymer ?
#
loop_
_entity_poly.entity_id
_entity_poly.type
_entity_poly.pdbx_seq_one_letter_code
_entity_poly.pdbx_strand_id
1 'polypeptide(L)'
;MKLPLEGITYSSFKEMRRELLEFAKSQGYGIRIGRSFEKVSRVTGDPVANKRLVWQCNRAGKTGCPFSFNAVEIKIGTDRWEIRYKENASQHVHNHRLSDGPVAHPEGGEQTMQNENGSIHHRLGY
;
A
#
# COMPACT_ATOMS: atom_id res chain seq x y z
N MET A 1 15.19 -3.16 10.48
CA MET A 1 13.84 -3.39 9.92
C MET A 1 14.01 -4.13 8.62
N LYS A 2 13.35 -5.27 8.44
CA LYS A 2 13.42 -6.04 7.18
C LYS A 2 12.33 -5.57 6.22
N LEU A 3 12.62 -5.69 4.94
CA LEU A 3 11.68 -5.46 3.85
C LEU A 3 10.89 -6.75 3.60
N PRO A 4 9.62 -6.68 3.14
CA PRO A 4 8.97 -7.83 2.50
C PRO A 4 9.89 -8.45 1.42
N LEU A 5 9.73 -9.73 1.07
CA LEU A 5 10.55 -10.26 -0.03
C LEU A 5 10.05 -9.68 -1.37
N GLU A 6 10.97 -9.30 -2.25
CA GLU A 6 10.64 -8.90 -3.60
C GLU A 6 10.13 -10.09 -4.40
N GLY A 7 9.15 -9.89 -5.27
CA GLY A 7 8.63 -10.94 -6.14
C GLY A 7 7.70 -11.93 -5.44
N ILE A 8 7.31 -11.69 -4.18
CA ILE A 8 6.17 -12.43 -3.61
C ILE A 8 4.93 -12.07 -4.41
N THR A 9 4.30 -13.11 -4.95
CA THR A 9 3.00 -13.02 -5.60
C THR A 9 1.91 -13.48 -4.64
N TYR A 10 0.82 -12.72 -4.57
CA TYR A 10 -0.36 -13.02 -3.78
C TYR A 10 -1.54 -13.29 -4.69
N SER A 11 -2.41 -14.21 -4.27
CA SER A 11 -3.57 -14.60 -5.07
C SER A 11 -4.74 -13.60 -4.96
N SER A 12 -4.75 -12.79 -3.90
CA SER A 12 -5.76 -11.77 -3.63
C SER A 12 -5.15 -10.53 -2.96
N PHE A 13 -5.74 -9.35 -3.20
CA PHE A 13 -5.44 -8.13 -2.46
C PHE A 13 -5.61 -8.31 -0.95
N LYS A 14 -6.67 -9.03 -0.52
CA LYS A 14 -6.98 -9.24 0.90
C LYS A 14 -5.90 -10.06 1.60
N GLU A 15 -5.42 -11.09 0.92
CA GLU A 15 -4.32 -11.94 1.39
C GLU A 15 -3.03 -11.13 1.48
N MET A 16 -2.65 -10.44 0.41
CA MET A 16 -1.48 -9.54 0.40
C MET A 16 -1.53 -8.54 1.54
N ARG A 17 -2.64 -7.83 1.69
CA ARG A 17 -2.80 -6.79 2.74
C ARG A 17 -2.61 -7.38 4.13
N ARG A 18 -3.20 -8.55 4.41
CA ARG A 18 -3.07 -9.21 5.71
C ARG A 18 -1.61 -9.58 5.98
N GLU A 19 -0.98 -10.31 5.07
CA GLU A 19 0.41 -10.76 5.22
C GLU A 19 1.39 -9.59 5.37
N LEU A 20 1.22 -8.53 4.58
CA LEU A 20 2.05 -7.32 4.68
C LEU A 20 1.88 -6.62 6.03
N LEU A 21 0.66 -6.51 6.54
CA LEU A 21 0.39 -5.88 7.84
C LEU A 21 0.95 -6.73 9.00
N GLU A 22 0.80 -8.05 8.94
CA GLU A 22 1.35 -8.98 9.94
C GLU A 22 2.88 -8.97 9.91
N PHE A 23 3.49 -8.96 8.72
CA PHE A 23 4.94 -8.82 8.57
C PHE A 23 5.44 -7.50 9.15
N ALA A 24 4.82 -6.38 8.79
CA ALA A 24 5.22 -5.06 9.30
C ALA A 24 5.09 -5.00 10.83
N LYS A 25 4.01 -5.57 11.39
CA LYS A 25 3.79 -5.69 12.84
C LYS A 25 4.89 -6.51 13.51
N SER A 26 5.24 -7.67 12.96
CA SER A 26 6.36 -8.50 13.44
C SER A 26 7.69 -7.74 13.42
N GLN A 27 7.87 -6.85 12.45
CA GLN A 27 9.06 -6.00 12.34
C GLN A 27 8.99 -4.72 13.21
N GLY A 28 7.90 -4.45 13.93
CA GLY A 28 7.75 -3.30 14.82
C GLY A 28 7.47 -1.95 14.13
N TYR A 29 6.91 -1.97 12.91
CA TYR A 29 6.46 -0.76 12.20
C TYR A 29 5.08 -0.94 11.55
N GLY A 30 4.39 0.18 11.33
CA GLY A 30 3.10 0.20 10.63
C GLY A 30 3.26 0.64 9.18
N ILE A 31 2.47 0.04 8.28
CA ILE A 31 2.38 0.42 6.87
C ILE A 31 0.94 0.69 6.47
N ARG A 32 0.75 1.54 5.47
CA ARG A 32 -0.53 1.87 4.85
C ARG A 32 -0.39 2.07 3.36
N ILE A 33 -1.50 1.96 2.66
CA ILE A 33 -1.60 2.37 1.26
C ILE A 33 -1.66 3.90 1.23
N GLY A 34 -0.63 4.53 0.67
CA GLY A 34 -0.56 5.98 0.55
C GLY A 34 -1.09 6.51 -0.78
N ARG A 35 -0.93 5.76 -1.87
CA ARG A 35 -1.47 6.09 -3.19
C ARG A 35 -1.89 4.83 -3.93
N SER A 36 -2.98 4.92 -4.68
CA SER A 36 -3.39 3.93 -5.67
C SER A 36 -3.32 4.56 -7.06
N PHE A 37 -2.88 3.77 -8.03
CA PHE A 37 -2.77 4.16 -9.43
C PHE A 37 -3.52 3.10 -10.23
N GLU A 38 -4.62 3.53 -10.84
CA GLU A 38 -5.38 2.74 -11.79
C GLU A 38 -5.48 3.57 -13.07
N LYS A 39 -5.14 2.96 -14.20
CA LYS A 39 -5.23 3.62 -15.50
C LYS A 39 -6.38 2.99 -16.26
N VAL A 40 -7.42 3.76 -16.51
CA VAL A 40 -8.59 3.34 -17.30
C VAL A 40 -8.66 4.12 -18.60
N SER A 41 -9.25 3.49 -19.61
CA SER A 41 -9.59 4.11 -20.89
C SER A 41 -10.64 5.19 -20.66
N ARG A 42 -10.41 6.40 -21.17
CA ARG A 42 -11.41 7.48 -21.13
C ARG A 42 -12.60 7.21 -22.05
N VAL A 43 -12.43 6.32 -23.03
CA VAL A 43 -13.44 6.03 -24.05
C VAL A 43 -14.32 4.85 -23.62
N THR A 44 -13.71 3.79 -23.13
CA THR A 44 -14.40 2.52 -22.84
C THR A 44 -14.56 2.24 -21.35
N GLY A 45 -13.82 2.95 -20.49
CA GLY A 45 -13.80 2.69 -19.04
C GLY A 45 -12.97 1.48 -18.62
N ASP A 46 -12.49 0.66 -19.56
CA ASP A 46 -11.71 -0.53 -19.24
C ASP A 46 -10.32 -0.18 -18.70
N PRO A 47 -9.76 -0.99 -17.79
CA PRO A 47 -8.40 -0.83 -17.33
C PRO A 47 -7.40 -1.05 -18.48
N VAL A 48 -6.54 -0.05 -18.72
CA VAL A 48 -5.51 -0.05 -19.78
C VAL A 48 -4.10 -0.26 -19.25
N ALA A 49 -3.94 -0.34 -17.92
CA ALA A 49 -2.68 -0.72 -17.29
C ALA A 49 -2.96 -1.43 -15.96
N ASN A 50 -1.98 -2.23 -15.53
CA ASN A 50 -2.00 -2.89 -14.23
C ASN A 50 -2.19 -1.88 -13.10
N LYS A 51 -3.03 -2.22 -12.13
CA LYS A 51 -3.18 -1.41 -10.91
C LYS A 51 -1.86 -1.41 -10.14
N ARG A 52 -1.53 -0.27 -9.53
CA ARG A 52 -0.35 -0.13 -8.69
C ARG A 52 -0.73 0.57 -7.38
N LEU A 53 -0.30 -0.01 -6.28
CA LEU A 53 -0.44 0.55 -4.94
C LEU A 53 0.94 0.95 -4.42
N VAL A 54 1.03 2.11 -3.79
CA VAL A 54 2.22 2.56 -3.09
C VAL A 54 1.97 2.41 -1.59
N TRP A 55 2.66 1.44 -1.01
CA TRP A 55 2.70 1.21 0.43
C TRP A 55 3.75 2.13 1.04
N GLN A 56 3.42 2.76 2.16
CA GLN A 56 4.29 3.70 2.87
C GLN A 56 4.21 3.44 4.37
N CYS A 57 5.26 3.83 5.09
CA CYS A 57 5.21 3.80 6.55
C CYS A 57 4.09 4.71 7.08
N ASN A 58 3.38 4.28 8.12
CA ASN A 58 2.38 5.11 8.81
C ASN A 58 2.98 6.41 9.36
N ARG A 59 4.28 6.40 9.68
CA ARG A 59 5.02 7.57 10.16
C ARG A 59 5.52 8.49 9.04
N ALA A 60 5.30 8.18 7.76
CA ALA A 60 5.73 9.03 6.64
C ALA A 60 5.26 10.49 6.79
N GLY A 61 4.04 10.72 7.29
CA GLY A 61 3.52 12.07 7.53
C GLY A 61 3.96 12.73 8.85
N LYS A 62 4.45 11.96 9.83
CA LYS A 62 4.83 12.48 11.17
C LYS A 62 6.34 12.70 11.32
N THR A 63 7.14 11.81 10.74
CA THR A 63 8.61 11.82 10.87
C THR A 63 9.32 11.94 9.52
N GLY A 64 8.57 12.14 8.42
CA GLY A 64 9.13 12.20 7.07
C GLY A 64 9.77 10.88 6.64
N CYS A 65 9.27 9.73 7.13
CA CYS A 65 9.84 8.42 6.81
C CYS A 65 9.77 8.16 5.30
N PRO A 66 10.92 7.94 4.62
CA PRO A 66 10.95 7.74 3.17
C PRO A 66 10.52 6.31 2.76
N PHE A 67 10.35 5.42 3.73
CA PHE A 67 10.01 4.01 3.51
C PHE A 67 8.74 3.87 2.68
N SER A 68 8.90 3.32 1.47
CA SER A 68 7.81 3.00 0.56
C SER A 68 8.18 1.92 -0.44
N PHE A 69 7.20 1.11 -0.83
CA PHE A 69 7.33 0.09 -1.87
C PHE A 69 6.07 0.00 -2.71
N ASN A 70 6.14 -0.66 -3.86
CA ASN A 70 4.98 -0.84 -4.71
C ASN A 70 4.42 -2.26 -4.58
N ALA A 71 3.10 -2.38 -4.66
CA ALA A 71 2.45 -3.61 -5.04
C ALA A 71 1.80 -3.38 -6.42
N VAL A 72 2.02 -4.27 -7.36
CA VAL A 72 1.52 -4.15 -8.74
C VAL A 72 0.64 -5.36 -9.04
N GLU A 73 -0.49 -5.11 -9.67
CA GLU A 73 -1.36 -6.16 -10.18
C GLU A 73 -0.63 -6.89 -11.32
N ILE A 74 -0.53 -8.21 -11.25
CA ILE A 74 0.26 -9.01 -12.20
C ILE A 74 -0.37 -8.96 -13.58
N LYS A 75 -1.70 -9.03 -13.63
CA LYS A 75 -2.48 -9.00 -14.86
C LYS A 75 -3.71 -8.13 -14.67
N ILE A 76 -3.95 -7.25 -15.63
CA ILE A 76 -5.10 -6.35 -15.67
C ILE A 76 -6.40 -7.11 -15.34
N GLY A 77 -7.11 -6.64 -14.32
CA GLY A 77 -8.41 -7.18 -13.92
C GLY A 77 -8.33 -8.51 -13.16
N THR A 78 -7.12 -8.94 -12.77
CA THR A 78 -6.95 -10.06 -11.85
C THR A 78 -6.67 -9.53 -10.45
N ASP A 79 -7.21 -10.14 -9.41
CA ASP A 79 -6.88 -9.76 -8.03
C ASP A 79 -5.50 -10.27 -7.58
N ARG A 80 -4.57 -10.53 -8.52
CA ARG A 80 -3.24 -11.08 -8.23
C ARG A 80 -2.22 -9.97 -8.14
N TRP A 81 -1.45 -9.96 -7.06
CA TRP A 81 -0.54 -8.85 -6.73
C TRP A 81 0.89 -9.32 -6.56
N GLU A 82 1.85 -8.52 -6.98
CA GLU A 82 3.28 -8.75 -6.81
C GLU A 82 3.92 -7.56 -6.07
N ILE A 83 4.79 -7.85 -5.12
CA ILE A 83 5.60 -6.82 -4.45
C ILE A 83 6.79 -6.45 -5.33
N ARG A 84 6.88 -5.17 -5.69
CA ARG A 84 7.98 -4.58 -6.46
C ARG A 84 8.60 -3.42 -5.71
N TYR A 85 9.91 -3.53 -5.46
CA TYR A 85 10.64 -2.40 -4.94
C TYR A 85 10.88 -1.35 -6.00
N LYS A 86 11.20 -0.14 -5.53
CA LYS A 86 11.70 0.91 -6.40
C LYS A 86 13.21 0.80 -6.43
N GLU A 87 13.84 1.17 -7.53
CA GLU A 87 15.30 1.18 -7.65
C GLU A 87 15.96 2.16 -6.64
N ASN A 88 15.18 3.14 -6.14
CA ASN A 88 15.63 4.08 -5.13
C ASN A 88 15.76 3.43 -3.75
N ALA A 89 16.99 3.00 -3.41
CA ALA A 89 17.31 2.42 -2.11
C ALA A 89 16.91 3.30 -0.91
N SER A 90 16.86 4.63 -1.06
CA SER A 90 16.40 5.55 -0.02
C SER A 90 14.95 5.28 0.43
N GLN A 91 14.13 4.67 -0.43
CA GLN A 91 12.74 4.29 -0.12
C GLN A 91 12.66 2.96 0.63
N HIS A 92 13.79 2.29 0.86
CA HIS A 92 13.86 1.04 1.62
C HIS A 92 14.33 1.27 3.06
N VAL A 93 14.59 2.52 3.43
CA VAL A 93 15.14 2.88 4.74
C VAL A 93 14.06 3.53 5.60
N HIS A 94 14.05 3.16 6.88
CA HIS A 94 13.31 3.87 7.91
C HIS A 94 14.26 4.85 8.62
N ASN A 95 13.86 6.12 8.69
CA ASN A 95 14.64 7.17 9.35
C ASN A 95 14.30 7.34 10.84
N HIS A 96 13.50 6.43 11.40
CA HIS A 96 13.03 6.46 12.78
C HIS A 96 13.29 5.11 13.44
N ARG A 97 13.39 5.09 14.77
CA ARG A 97 13.43 3.83 15.53
C ARG A 97 12.08 3.10 15.43
N LEU A 98 12.11 1.81 15.75
CA LEU A 98 10.90 0.99 15.88
C LEU A 98 9.88 1.71 16.77
N SER A 99 8.60 1.56 16.47
CA SER A 99 7.57 2.06 17.37
C SER A 99 7.66 1.27 18.67
N ASP A 100 7.89 1.94 19.79
CA ASP A 100 7.89 1.34 21.14
C ASP A 100 6.48 0.97 21.64
N GLY A 101 5.57 0.60 20.74
CA GLY A 101 4.25 0.15 21.15
C GLY A 101 3.19 0.11 20.05
N PRO A 102 2.11 -0.67 20.30
CA PRO A 102 0.95 -0.83 19.42
C PRO A 102 0.08 0.44 19.28
N VAL A 103 0.47 1.57 19.88
CA VAL A 103 -0.25 2.87 19.90
C VAL A 103 -0.10 3.67 18.57
N ALA A 104 0.01 2.98 17.45
CA ALA A 104 -0.13 3.58 16.11
C ALA A 104 -1.09 2.78 15.21
N HIS A 105 -1.97 1.99 15.84
CA HIS A 105 -2.96 1.16 15.17
C HIS A 105 -4.36 1.63 15.58
N PRO A 106 -4.96 2.60 14.87
CA PRO A 106 -6.41 2.58 14.76
C PRO A 106 -6.78 1.32 13.95
N GLU A 107 -7.17 0.27 14.65
CA GLU A 107 -8.05 -0.75 14.08
C GLU A 107 -9.44 -0.10 13.91
N GLY A 108 -9.92 -0.01 12.67
CA GLY A 108 -11.22 0.57 12.32
C GLY A 108 -11.15 2.02 11.81
N GLY A 109 -11.83 2.43 10.73
CA GLY A 109 -12.96 1.78 10.07
C GLY A 109 -12.74 1.50 8.59
N GLU A 110 -13.26 0.34 8.16
CA GLU A 110 -13.91 0.26 6.86
C GLU A 110 -14.98 1.35 6.81
N GLN A 111 -14.75 2.38 5.99
CA GLN A 111 -15.84 3.14 5.41
C GLN A 111 -15.78 2.89 3.91
N THR A 112 -16.47 1.85 3.48
CA THR A 112 -16.92 1.73 2.10
C THR A 112 -17.93 2.85 1.87
N MET A 113 -17.48 4.00 1.38
CA MET A 113 -18.38 4.93 0.69
C MET A 113 -18.23 4.64 -0.80
N GLN A 114 -19.09 3.73 -1.27
CA GLN A 114 -19.42 3.67 -2.69
C GLN A 114 -20.31 4.88 -2.96
N ASN A 115 -19.82 5.78 -3.80
CA ASN A 115 -20.65 6.80 -4.43
C ASN A 115 -20.87 6.35 -5.88
N GLU A 116 -22.05 6.63 -6.43
CA GLU A 116 -22.63 6.10 -7.67
C GLU A 116 -21.87 6.44 -8.98
N ASN A 117 -20.59 6.79 -8.91
CA ASN A 117 -19.76 7.25 -10.03
C ASN A 117 -18.32 6.71 -10.03
N GLY A 118 -18.02 5.65 -9.27
CA GLY A 118 -16.84 4.78 -9.47
C GLY A 118 -15.45 5.41 -9.29
N SER A 119 -15.34 6.68 -8.85
CA SER A 119 -14.06 7.39 -8.70
C SER A 119 -13.69 7.55 -7.23
N ILE A 120 -12.57 6.95 -6.83
CA ILE A 120 -12.06 7.01 -5.45
C ILE A 120 -11.18 8.26 -5.29
N HIS A 121 -11.69 9.30 -4.63
CA HIS A 121 -10.90 10.46 -4.21
C HIS A 121 -10.53 10.33 -2.72
N HIS A 122 -9.24 10.24 -2.41
CA HIS A 122 -8.75 10.34 -1.03
C HIS A 122 -8.70 11.81 -0.59
N ARG A 123 -9.66 12.23 0.23
CA ARG A 123 -9.65 13.56 0.89
C ARG A 123 -8.98 13.43 2.26
N LEU A 124 -7.84 14.11 2.46
CA LEU A 124 -7.22 14.27 3.78
C LEU A 124 -7.93 15.45 4.48
N GLY A 125 -8.68 15.15 5.54
CA GLY A 125 -9.18 16.15 6.48
C GLY A 125 -8.06 16.65 7.38
N TYR A 126 -8.12 17.94 7.66
CA TYR A 126 -7.20 18.78 8.43
C TYR A 126 -7.20 18.41 9.92
#